data_AF-A0A4U9WHJ7-F1
#
_entry.id   AF-A0A4U9WHJ7-F1
#
_cell.length_a   1.000
_cell.length_b   1.000
_cell.length_c   1.000
_cell.angle_alpha   90.00
_cell.angle_beta   90.00
_cell.angle_gamma   90.00
#
_symmetry.space_group_name_H-M   'P 1'
#
loop_
_entity.id
_entity.type
_entity.pdbx_description
1 polymer ?
#
loop_
_entity_poly.entity_id
_entity_poly.type
_entity_poly.pdbx_seq_one_letter_code
_entity_poly.pdbx_strand_id
1 'polypeptide(L)'
;MSKITFKSLIESLTCEPTSALYYGEGSIAFVDGDSANIYSVVKSVYELRKSSKVVYMVTLLSKDKECSSVIRHLSDHVVDKKITYADLGKLIRTMVKAKPKALADNVFGDIWGDILKSSQKEYLVLKLLLDGHSQYQIAKMLNLSIKTISGYKVKAIKRHGARNFNELYMLKLNNNA
;
A
#
# COMPACT_ATOMS: atom_id res chain seq x y z
N MET A 1 9.45 -1.29 -30.97
CA MET A 1 9.94 -2.27 -29.97
C MET A 1 8.87 -2.45 -28.89
N SER A 2 8.60 -3.70 -28.54
CA SER A 2 7.31 -4.22 -28.06
C SER A 2 6.78 -3.56 -26.77
N LYS A 3 5.57 -2.97 -26.85
CA LYS A 3 4.71 -2.63 -25.71
C LYS A 3 4.04 -3.92 -25.24
N ILE A 4 4.63 -4.62 -24.29
CA ILE A 4 3.92 -5.71 -23.61
C ILE A 4 2.92 -5.06 -22.66
N THR A 5 1.64 -5.10 -23.01
CA THR A 5 0.54 -4.63 -22.17
C THR A 5 0.41 -5.56 -20.98
N PHE A 6 0.19 -5.03 -19.77
CA PHE A 6 0.03 -5.77 -18.50
C PHE A 6 -0.85 -7.03 -18.61
N LYS A 7 -1.89 -6.98 -19.45
CA LYS A 7 -2.77 -8.11 -19.78
C LYS A 7 -2.00 -9.31 -20.35
N SER A 8 -1.05 -9.08 -21.24
CA SER A 8 -0.25 -10.12 -21.89
C SER A 8 0.73 -10.80 -20.93
N LEU A 9 1.20 -10.09 -19.90
CA LEU A 9 2.06 -10.64 -18.86
C LEU A 9 1.27 -11.52 -17.89
N ILE A 10 0.05 -11.11 -17.53
CA ILE A 10 -0.89 -11.93 -16.75
C ILE A 10 -1.34 -13.15 -17.55
N GLU A 11 -1.72 -12.98 -18.82
CA GLU A 11 -2.12 -14.08 -19.72
C GLU A 11 -0.97 -15.09 -19.90
N SER A 12 0.28 -14.64 -20.05
CA SER A 12 1.45 -15.52 -20.15
C SER A 12 1.74 -16.29 -18.87
N LEU A 13 1.53 -15.69 -17.69
CA LEU A 13 1.70 -16.38 -16.40
C LEU A 13 0.59 -17.40 -16.13
N THR A 14 -0.58 -17.25 -16.75
CA THR A 14 -1.69 -18.19 -16.65
C THR A 14 -1.68 -19.31 -17.71
N CYS A 15 -0.90 -19.16 -18.79
CA CYS A 15 -0.96 -20.05 -19.95
C CYS A 15 0.12 -21.14 -20.04
N GLU A 16 1.13 -21.18 -19.17
CA GLU A 16 2.11 -22.29 -19.19
C GLU A 16 1.81 -23.32 -18.08
N PRO A 17 1.32 -24.52 -18.43
CA PRO A 17 1.49 -25.68 -17.59
C PRO A 17 2.89 -26.28 -17.83
N THR A 18 3.56 -26.67 -16.73
CA THR A 18 4.80 -27.48 -16.61
C THR A 18 6.12 -26.78 -17.00
N SER A 19 7.25 -26.95 -16.30
CA SER A 19 7.66 -27.82 -15.19
C SER A 19 9.02 -27.34 -14.65
N ALA A 20 9.36 -27.76 -13.43
CA ALA A 20 10.70 -27.83 -12.86
C ALA A 20 11.43 -26.49 -12.54
N LEU A 21 10.91 -25.78 -11.53
CA LEU A 21 11.79 -25.13 -10.55
C LEU A 21 11.18 -25.32 -9.17
N TYR A 22 11.61 -26.38 -8.47
CA TYR A 22 11.46 -26.54 -7.03
C TYR A 22 12.10 -25.33 -6.32
N TYR A 23 11.33 -24.25 -6.13
CA TYR A 23 11.69 -23.12 -5.29
C TYR A 23 10.67 -23.09 -4.16
N GLY A 24 11.11 -23.52 -2.97
CA GLY A 24 10.24 -23.84 -1.84
C GLY A 24 9.26 -22.73 -1.48
N GLU A 25 7.98 -23.09 -1.36
CA GLU A 25 6.84 -22.41 -0.70
C GLU A 25 6.76 -20.87 -0.72
N GLY A 26 7.44 -20.21 -1.66
CA GLY A 26 7.54 -18.76 -1.76
C GLY A 26 6.66 -18.23 -2.89
N SER A 27 5.84 -17.22 -2.61
CA SER A 27 5.01 -16.55 -3.62
C SER A 27 5.52 -15.13 -3.90
N ILE A 28 5.28 -14.63 -5.12
CA ILE A 28 5.62 -13.25 -5.50
C ILE A 28 4.33 -12.49 -5.80
N ALA A 29 4.08 -11.42 -5.06
CA ALA A 29 2.97 -10.51 -5.25
C ALA A 29 3.40 -9.32 -6.11
N PHE A 30 2.82 -9.21 -7.30
CA PHE A 30 2.94 -8.00 -8.13
C PHE A 30 1.83 -7.03 -7.77
N VAL A 31 2.20 -5.86 -7.27
CA VAL A 31 1.26 -4.85 -6.76
C VAL A 31 1.26 -3.64 -7.68
N ASP A 32 0.09 -3.25 -8.18
CA ASP A 32 -0.07 -1.99 -8.88
C ASP A 32 -0.01 -0.82 -7.89
N GLY A 33 1.09 -0.06 -7.97
CA GLY A 33 1.36 1.11 -7.14
C GLY A 33 0.45 2.31 -7.41
N ASP A 34 -0.19 2.35 -8.57
CA ASP A 34 -1.09 3.45 -8.96
C ASP A 34 -2.56 3.14 -8.60
N SER A 35 -2.84 1.93 -8.13
CA SER A 35 -4.19 1.48 -7.82
C SER A 35 -4.75 2.20 -6.59
N ALA A 36 -6.01 2.64 -6.68
CA ALA A 36 -6.75 3.16 -5.53
C ALA A 36 -6.86 2.13 -4.38
N ASN A 37 -6.72 0.84 -4.68
CA ASN A 37 -6.84 -0.25 -3.71
C ASN A 37 -5.49 -0.77 -3.18
N ILE A 38 -4.38 -0.08 -3.47
CA ILE A 38 -3.03 -0.51 -3.12
C ILE A 38 -2.89 -0.91 -1.64
N TYR A 39 -3.43 -0.12 -0.72
CA TYR A 39 -3.35 -0.41 0.72
C TYR A 39 -4.08 -1.70 1.11
N SER A 40 -5.16 -2.06 0.41
CA SER A 40 -5.86 -3.32 0.68
C SER A 40 -5.01 -4.51 0.24
N VAL A 41 -4.32 -4.40 -0.91
CA VAL A 41 -3.47 -5.46 -1.44
C VAL A 41 -2.25 -5.64 -0.56
N VAL A 42 -1.58 -4.54 -0.19
CA VAL A 42 -0.40 -4.59 0.68
C VAL A 42 -0.76 -5.09 2.08
N LYS A 43 -1.95 -4.79 2.60
CA LYS A 43 -2.45 -5.41 3.83
C LYS A 43 -2.50 -6.93 3.72
N SER A 44 -3.08 -7.46 2.64
CA SER A 44 -3.15 -8.91 2.45
C SER A 44 -1.77 -9.56 2.41
N VAL A 45 -0.81 -8.92 1.74
CA VAL A 45 0.59 -9.39 1.72
C VAL A 45 1.22 -9.34 3.12
N TYR A 46 0.98 -8.28 3.87
CA TYR A 46 1.44 -8.14 5.25
C TYR A 46 0.91 -9.26 6.16
N GLU A 47 -0.39 -9.53 6.13
CA GLU A 47 -1.00 -10.61 6.93
C GLU A 47 -0.46 -11.98 6.53
N LEU A 48 -0.22 -12.23 5.24
CA LEU A 48 0.39 -13.47 4.77
C LEU A 48 1.82 -13.63 5.33
N ARG A 49 2.65 -12.57 5.27
CA ARG A 49 4.00 -12.57 5.85
C ARG A 49 3.98 -12.79 7.36
N LYS A 50 3.03 -12.16 8.06
CA LYS A 50 2.83 -12.33 9.49
C LYS A 50 2.44 -13.76 9.86
N SER A 51 1.68 -14.44 8.99
CA SER A 51 1.37 -15.88 9.11
C SER A 51 2.54 -16.81 8.76
N SER A 52 3.78 -16.31 8.80
CA SER A 52 5.01 -17.02 8.46
C SER A 52 5.11 -17.52 7.01
N LYS A 53 4.30 -16.99 6.09
CA LYS A 53 4.40 -17.33 4.66
C LYS A 53 5.50 -16.50 3.99
N VAL A 54 6.26 -17.14 3.12
CA VAL A 54 7.29 -16.48 2.31
C VAL A 54 6.60 -15.79 1.13
N VAL A 55 6.38 -14.48 1.25
CA VAL A 55 5.76 -13.68 0.17
C VAL A 55 6.67 -12.52 -0.18
N TYR A 56 7.19 -12.50 -1.41
CA TYR A 56 7.90 -11.34 -1.96
C TYR A 56 6.90 -10.35 -2.55
N MET A 57 7.21 -9.06 -2.51
CA MET A 57 6.35 -8.00 -3.03
C MET A 57 7.12 -7.08 -3.96
N VAL A 58 6.69 -7.05 -5.21
CA VAL A 58 7.20 -6.14 -6.24
C VAL A 58 6.11 -5.14 -6.57
N THR A 59 6.35 -3.86 -6.29
CA THR A 59 5.41 -2.78 -6.59
C THR A 59 5.78 -2.08 -7.89
N LEU A 60 4.81 -1.94 -8.78
CA LEU A 60 4.95 -1.33 -10.10
C LEU A 60 4.31 0.06 -10.08
N LEU A 61 5.09 1.12 -10.29
CA LEU A 61 4.61 2.50 -10.32
C LEU A 61 4.80 3.12 -11.70
N SER A 62 3.88 4.01 -12.10
CA SER A 62 4.12 4.87 -13.26
C SER A 62 5.22 5.89 -12.95
N LYS A 63 5.97 6.28 -13.97
CA LYS A 63 6.95 7.37 -13.87
C LYS A 63 6.29 8.63 -13.27
N ASP A 64 7.03 9.32 -12.40
CA ASP A 64 6.62 10.57 -11.73
C ASP A 64 5.52 10.43 -10.66
N LYS A 65 5.14 9.21 -10.28
CA LYS A 65 4.27 8.94 -9.12
C LYS A 65 5.09 8.76 -7.86
N GLU A 66 4.74 9.50 -6.81
CA GLU A 66 5.36 9.30 -5.50
C GLU A 66 4.90 7.97 -4.88
N CYS A 67 5.87 7.13 -4.52
CA CYS A 67 5.64 5.93 -3.73
C CYS A 67 5.56 6.31 -2.25
N SER A 68 4.43 6.04 -1.59
CA SER A 68 4.36 6.25 -0.14
C SER A 68 5.42 5.43 0.61
N SER A 69 5.95 6.00 1.69
CA SER A 69 6.99 5.38 2.52
C SER A 69 6.61 3.98 3.01
N VAL A 70 5.33 3.78 3.36
CA VAL A 70 4.77 2.49 3.80
C VAL A 70 4.92 1.41 2.73
N ILE A 71 4.59 1.75 1.49
CA ILE A 71 4.68 0.83 0.35
C ILE A 71 6.14 0.52 0.08
N ARG A 72 7.00 1.53 -0.03
CA ARG A 72 8.43 1.35 -0.26
C ARG A 72 9.11 0.50 0.82
N HIS A 73 8.65 0.60 2.06
CA HIS A 73 9.19 -0.19 3.14
C HIS A 73 8.75 -1.65 3.06
N LEU A 74 7.49 -1.93 2.72
CA LEU A 74 6.97 -3.29 2.61
C LEU A 74 7.40 -3.99 1.32
N SER A 75 7.62 -3.24 0.24
CA SER A 75 8.09 -3.79 -1.03
C SER A 75 9.53 -4.26 -0.91
N ASP A 76 9.79 -5.46 -1.43
CA ASP A 76 11.15 -5.92 -1.70
C ASP A 76 11.77 -5.07 -2.80
N HIS A 77 10.97 -4.78 -3.84
CA HIS A 77 11.34 -3.86 -4.90
C HIS A 77 10.18 -2.98 -5.34
N VAL A 78 10.51 -1.73 -5.65
CA VAL A 78 9.63 -0.78 -6.31
C VAL A 78 10.24 -0.45 -7.65
N VAL A 79 9.51 -0.68 -8.74
CA VAL A 79 10.00 -0.54 -10.12
C VAL A 79 9.03 0.25 -10.97
N ASP A 80 9.55 0.85 -12.04
CA ASP A 80 8.72 1.51 -13.05
C ASP A 80 7.91 0.47 -13.84
N LYS A 81 6.65 0.77 -14.15
CA LYS A 81 5.79 -0.07 -15.00
C LYS A 81 6.37 -0.34 -16.40
N LYS A 82 7.31 0.48 -16.87
CA LYS A 82 8.04 0.34 -18.14
C LYS A 82 9.27 -0.56 -18.03
N ILE A 83 9.50 -1.21 -16.88
CA ILE A 83 10.59 -2.19 -16.72
C ILE A 83 10.52 -3.25 -17.82
N THR A 84 11.67 -3.59 -18.41
CA THR A 84 11.72 -4.64 -19.42
C THR A 84 11.59 -6.02 -18.78
N TYR A 85 11.13 -7.01 -19.53
CA TYR A 85 11.04 -8.39 -19.04
C TYR A 85 12.41 -8.93 -18.60
N ALA A 86 13.48 -8.61 -19.34
CA ALA A 86 14.84 -9.03 -19.02
C ALA A 86 15.32 -8.45 -17.68
N ASP A 87 15.07 -7.15 -17.46
CA ASP A 87 15.44 -6.46 -16.22
C ASP A 87 14.63 -6.97 -15.04
N LEU A 88 13.32 -7.16 -15.22
CA LEU A 88 12.43 -7.73 -14.19
C LEU A 88 12.87 -9.15 -13.81
N GLY A 89 13.19 -9.98 -14.80
CA GLY A 89 13.68 -11.34 -14.56
C GLY A 89 15.02 -11.36 -13.80
N LYS A 90 15.95 -10.44 -14.10
CA LYS A 90 17.22 -10.29 -13.37
C LYS A 90 16.98 -9.87 -11.92
N LEU A 91 16.06 -8.92 -11.71
CA LEU A 91 15.67 -8.44 -10.39
C LEU A 91 15.05 -9.56 -9.55
N ILE A 92 14.07 -10.29 -10.10
CA ILE A 92 13.42 -11.41 -9.41
C ILE A 92 14.44 -12.49 -9.03
N ARG A 93 15.33 -12.89 -9.95
CA ARG A 93 16.39 -13.88 -9.66
C ARG A 93 17.34 -13.46 -8.53
N THR A 94 17.52 -12.16 -8.33
CA THR A 94 18.34 -11.63 -7.25
C THR A 94 17.54 -11.60 -5.94
N MET A 95 16.29 -11.14 -6.01
CA MET A 95 15.36 -11.05 -4.89
C MET A 95 15.10 -12.41 -4.23
N VAL A 96 14.83 -13.46 -5.01
CA VAL A 96 14.50 -14.80 -4.45
C VAL A 96 15.68 -15.51 -3.79
N LYS A 97 16.90 -15.02 -3.99
CA LYS A 97 18.11 -15.51 -3.27
C LYS A 97 18.24 -14.88 -1.88
N ALA A 98 17.55 -13.76 -1.65
CA ALA A 98 17.47 -13.10 -0.35
C ALA A 98 16.17 -13.51 0.35
N LYS A 99 16.10 -13.29 1.67
CA LYS A 99 14.82 -13.42 2.38
C LYS A 99 13.91 -12.24 2.02
N PRO A 100 12.58 -12.43 2.00
CA PRO A 100 11.65 -11.30 1.90
C PRO A 100 11.97 -10.28 3.00
N LYS A 101 11.82 -9.01 2.65
CA LYS A 101 12.10 -7.89 3.55
C LYS A 101 11.32 -8.05 4.85
N ALA A 102 12.07 -8.04 5.96
CA ALA A 102 11.53 -8.31 7.28
C ALA A 102 10.48 -7.29 7.70
N LEU A 103 9.44 -7.75 8.40
CA LEU A 103 8.47 -6.90 9.04
C LEU A 103 9.08 -6.37 10.34
N ALA A 104 9.28 -5.06 10.44
CA ALA A 104 9.61 -4.43 11.72
C ALA A 104 8.30 -4.25 12.53
N ASP A 105 7.82 -5.30 13.19
CA ASP A 105 6.51 -5.33 13.86
C ASP A 105 6.29 -4.18 14.86
N ASN A 106 7.36 -3.67 15.46
CA ASN A 106 7.36 -2.55 16.40
C ASN A 106 7.07 -1.18 15.76
N VAL A 107 7.35 -1.00 14.46
CA VAL A 107 7.04 0.24 13.72
C VAL A 107 5.79 0.05 12.85
N PHE A 108 5.61 -1.15 12.30
CA PHE A 108 4.49 -1.48 11.43
C PHE A 108 3.19 -1.76 12.19
N GLY A 109 3.25 -2.30 13.42
CA GLY A 109 2.06 -2.51 14.25
C GLY A 109 1.32 -1.21 14.56
N ASP A 110 2.04 -0.11 14.74
CA ASP A 110 1.46 1.21 15.01
C ASP A 110 0.97 1.89 13.73
N ILE A 111 1.78 1.87 12.65
CA ILE A 111 1.42 2.46 11.36
C ILE A 111 0.22 1.74 10.74
N TRP A 112 0.22 0.39 10.73
CA TRP A 112 -0.93 -0.39 10.31
C TRP A 112 -2.04 -0.38 11.36
N GLY A 113 -1.75 -0.29 12.66
CA GLY A 113 -2.78 -0.08 13.68
C GLY A 113 -3.65 1.14 13.37
N ASP A 114 -3.03 2.22 12.89
CA ASP A 114 -3.69 3.45 12.49
C ASP A 114 -4.34 3.36 11.10
N ILE A 115 -3.66 2.76 10.11
CA ILE A 115 -4.15 2.60 8.73
C ILE A 115 -5.22 1.51 8.59
N LEU A 116 -5.19 0.45 9.41
CA LEU A 116 -6.13 -0.69 9.36
C LEU A 116 -7.38 -0.48 10.20
N LYS A 117 -7.29 0.29 11.30
CA LYS A 117 -8.47 0.66 12.09
C LYS A 117 -9.30 1.74 11.39
N SER A 118 -8.71 2.49 10.46
CA SER A 118 -9.43 3.42 9.61
C SER A 118 -9.87 2.71 8.32
N SER A 119 -11.16 2.76 7.98
CA SER A 119 -11.57 2.36 6.63
C SER A 119 -10.86 3.26 5.60
N GLN A 120 -10.58 2.78 4.38
CA GLN A 120 -9.94 3.61 3.32
C GLN A 120 -10.64 4.98 3.15
N LYS A 121 -11.96 5.01 3.36
CA LYS A 121 -12.77 6.24 3.37
C LYS A 121 -12.48 7.14 4.58
N GLU A 122 -12.30 6.58 5.76
CA GLU A 122 -11.97 7.32 6.99
C GLU A 122 -10.57 7.96 6.90
N TYR A 123 -9.60 7.24 6.35
CA TYR A 123 -8.26 7.79 6.09
C TYR A 123 -8.30 8.96 5.10
N LEU A 124 -9.02 8.79 3.98
CA LEU A 124 -9.15 9.83 2.96
C LEU A 124 -9.84 11.09 3.52
N VAL A 125 -10.85 10.89 4.37
CA VAL A 125 -11.52 11.99 5.08
C VAL A 125 -10.56 12.70 6.03
N LEU A 126 -9.77 11.96 6.81
CA LEU A 126 -8.79 12.56 7.71
C LEU A 126 -7.75 13.37 6.93
N LYS A 127 -7.23 12.85 5.81
CA LYS A 127 -6.28 13.57 4.95
C LYS A 127 -6.85 14.90 4.47
N LEU A 128 -8.06 14.89 3.88
CA LEU A 128 -8.69 16.11 3.38
C LEU A 128 -8.99 17.14 4.50
N LEU A 129 -9.32 16.67 5.71
CA LEU A 129 -9.48 17.56 6.87
C LEU A 129 -8.16 18.22 7.28
N LEU A 130 -7.04 17.49 7.22
CA LEU A 130 -5.71 18.04 7.49
C LEU A 130 -5.24 18.99 6.37
N ASP A 131 -5.68 18.77 5.14
CA ASP A 131 -5.42 19.68 4.00
C ASP A 131 -6.28 20.97 4.05
N GLY A 132 -7.12 21.13 5.09
CA GLY A 132 -7.90 22.35 5.33
C GLY A 132 -9.29 22.36 4.69
N HIS A 133 -9.74 21.25 4.08
CA HIS A 133 -11.08 21.17 3.53
C HIS A 133 -12.15 21.15 4.65
N SER A 134 -13.24 21.88 4.42
CA SER A 134 -14.41 21.81 5.29
C SER A 134 -15.15 20.48 5.15
N GLN A 135 -15.86 20.06 6.19
CA GLN A 135 -16.66 18.83 6.18
C GLN A 135 -17.71 18.82 5.05
N TYR A 136 -18.21 20.00 4.67
CA TYR A 136 -19.15 20.17 3.56
C TYR A 136 -18.48 19.90 2.20
N GLN A 137 -17.28 20.45 1.99
CA GLN A 137 -16.51 20.20 0.76
C GLN A 137 -16.17 18.72 0.62
N ILE A 138 -15.73 18.08 1.71
CA ILE A 138 -15.39 16.64 1.73
C ILE A 138 -16.63 15.78 1.47
N ALA A 139 -17.77 16.13 2.07
CA ALA A 139 -19.04 15.44 1.83
C ALA A 139 -19.42 15.43 0.34
N LYS A 140 -19.25 16.57 -0.34
CA LYS A 140 -19.45 16.67 -1.79
C LYS A 140 -18.42 15.88 -2.60
N MET A 141 -17.13 15.99 -2.26
CA MET A 141 -16.04 15.31 -2.97
C MET A 141 -16.15 13.78 -2.90
N LEU A 142 -16.58 13.24 -1.77
CA LEU A 142 -16.62 11.80 -1.52
C LEU A 142 -18.02 11.19 -1.68
N ASN A 143 -19.02 12.00 -2.02
CA ASN A 143 -20.44 11.61 -2.07
C ASN A 143 -20.88 10.90 -0.77
N LEU A 144 -20.58 11.52 0.37
CA LEU A 144 -20.91 11.02 1.71
C LEU A 144 -21.75 12.04 2.46
N SER A 145 -22.53 11.59 3.44
CA SER A 145 -23.26 12.51 4.31
C SER A 145 -22.29 13.28 5.23
N ILE A 146 -22.60 14.54 5.52
CA ILE A 146 -21.85 15.36 6.49
C ILE A 146 -21.77 14.65 7.85
N LYS A 147 -22.83 13.93 8.25
CA LYS A 147 -22.88 13.13 9.48
C LYS A 147 -21.82 12.01 9.48
N THR A 148 -21.62 11.36 8.33
CA THR A 148 -20.57 10.33 8.17
C THR A 148 -19.18 10.93 8.31
N ILE A 149 -18.92 12.07 7.68
CA ILE A 149 -17.64 12.80 7.78
C ILE A 149 -17.36 13.23 9.23
N SER A 150 -18.36 13.79 9.90
CA SER A 150 -18.28 14.17 11.32
C SER A 150 -17.98 12.94 12.21
N GLY A 151 -18.63 11.81 11.94
CA GLY A 151 -18.36 10.55 12.63
C GLY A 151 -16.93 10.06 12.44
N TYR A 152 -16.37 10.16 11.23
CA TYR A 152 -14.97 9.81 10.96
C TYR A 152 -14.00 10.76 11.65
N LYS A 153 -14.27 12.06 11.66
CA LYS A 153 -13.47 13.05 12.40
C LYS A 153 -13.39 12.72 13.88
N VAL A 154 -14.52 12.42 14.53
CA VAL A 154 -14.56 12.08 15.96
C VAL A 154 -13.81 10.77 16.24
N LYS A 155 -13.96 9.77 15.37
CA LYS A 155 -13.22 8.50 15.49
C LYS A 155 -11.72 8.71 15.37
N ALA A 156 -11.27 9.52 14.42
CA ALA A 156 -9.84 9.85 14.25
C ALA A 156 -9.27 10.56 15.49
N ILE A 157 -9.97 11.55 16.05
CA ILE A 157 -9.56 12.27 17.28
C ILE A 157 -9.35 11.29 18.44
N LYS A 158 -10.36 10.46 18.72
CA LYS A 158 -10.28 9.45 19.79
C LYS A 158 -9.17 8.43 19.54
N ARG A 159 -9.00 7.99 18.30
CA ARG A 159 -8.01 6.97 17.93
C ARG A 159 -6.59 7.46 18.15
N HIS A 160 -6.31 8.71 17.81
CA HIS A 160 -4.99 9.31 17.97
C HIS A 160 -4.77 9.96 19.35
N GLY A 161 -5.65 9.70 20.32
CA GLY A 161 -5.50 10.20 21.69
C GLY A 161 -5.63 11.71 21.85
N ALA A 162 -6.18 12.41 20.85
CA ALA A 162 -6.37 13.86 20.90
C ALA A 162 -7.69 14.20 21.60
N ARG A 163 -7.74 15.35 22.29
CA ARG A 163 -8.95 15.90 22.91
C ARG A 163 -9.82 16.63 21.89
N ASN A 164 -9.21 17.18 20.85
CA ASN A 164 -9.92 17.88 19.78
C ASN A 164 -9.15 17.79 18.45
N PHE A 165 -9.77 18.28 17.38
CA PHE A 165 -9.18 18.21 16.04
C PHE A 165 -7.92 19.09 15.88
N ASN A 166 -7.85 20.23 16.57
CA ASN A 166 -6.69 21.11 16.49
C ASN A 166 -5.47 20.44 17.12
N GLU A 167 -5.65 19.73 18.24
CA GLU A 167 -4.59 18.94 18.86
C GLU A 167 -4.14 17.79 17.94
N LEU A 168 -5.08 17.09 17.29
CA LEU A 168 -4.75 16.08 16.28
C LEU A 168 -3.96 16.68 15.09
N TYR A 169 -4.36 17.88 14.64
CA TYR A 169 -3.71 18.60 13.55
C TYR A 169 -2.25 18.92 13.91
N MET A 170 -2.00 19.47 15.10
CA MET A 170 -0.66 19.76 15.59
C MET A 170 0.19 18.50 15.77
N LEU A 171 -0.38 17.41 16.30
CA LEU A 171 0.32 16.13 16.44
C LEU A 171 0.78 15.56 15.09
N LYS A 172 -0.03 15.71 14.05
CA LYS A 172 0.32 15.23 12.69
C LYS A 172 1.31 16.15 11.99
N LEU A 173 1.31 17.46 12.26
CA LEU A 173 2.35 18.36 11.75
C LEU A 173 3.71 18.07 12.38
N ASN A 174 3.77 17.87 13.70
CA ASN A 174 5.03 17.62 14.41
C ASN A 174 5.70 16.28 14.07
N ASN A 175 4.92 15.28 13.61
CA ASN A 175 5.45 13.98 13.17
C ASN A 175 5.89 13.97 11.69
N ASN A 176 5.67 15.05 10.94
CA ASN A 176 6.11 15.21 9.55
C ASN A 176 7.27 16.22 9.40
N ALA A 177 7.83 16.69 10.52
CA ALA A 177 9.05 17.51 10.60
C ALA A 177 10.24 16.62 10.99
#